data_AF-A0A8S2Q345-F1
#
_entry.id   AF-A0A8S2Q345-F1
#
_cell.length_a   1.000
_cell.length_b   1.000
_cell.length_c   1.000
_cell.angle_alpha   90.00
_cell.angle_beta   90.00
_cell.angle_gamma   90.00
#
_symmetry.space_group_name_H-M   'P 1'
#
loop_
_entity.id
_entity.type
_entity.pdbx_description
1 polymer ?
#
loop_
_entity_poly.entity_id
_entity_poly.type
_entity_poly.pdbx_seq_one_letter_code
_entity_poly.pdbx_strand_id
1 'polypeptide(L)'
;MSSSSDVNLMKAHGSIMIMSWIGLASTGIIMARYFRQTTERNVCGEKLWFAFHRFLMTLVVFLVLLAFLFILVLLKGTWVDWMTQGPRPFAHSIMRIFIVIFTVIQPFMALYRCHPDAQYRFIYNYFHRF
;
A
#
# COMPACT_ATOMS: atom_id res chain seq x y z
N MET A 1 -18.71 25.39 7.79
CA MET A 1 -18.89 25.01 6.37
C MET A 1 -17.53 24.59 5.83
N SER A 2 -17.38 23.37 5.30
CA SER A 2 -16.14 22.95 4.64
C SER A 2 -15.95 23.75 3.35
N SER A 3 -14.74 24.18 3.04
CA SER A 3 -14.44 24.88 1.78
C SER A 3 -14.58 23.94 0.58
N SER A 4 -14.71 24.47 -0.63
CA SER A 4 -14.73 23.65 -1.86
C SER A 4 -13.44 22.83 -2.02
N SER A 5 -12.30 23.38 -1.59
CA SER A 5 -11.01 22.68 -1.53
C SER A 5 -11.03 21.49 -0.57
N ASP A 6 -11.67 21.61 0.60
CA ASP A 6 -11.75 20.54 1.58
C ASP A 6 -12.51 19.33 1.03
N VAL A 7 -13.63 19.59 0.35
CA VAL A 7 -14.43 18.55 -0.31
C VAL A 7 -13.64 17.87 -1.43
N ASN A 8 -12.88 18.63 -2.21
CA ASN A 8 -12.06 18.08 -3.29
C ASN A 8 -10.91 17.21 -2.76
N LEU A 9 -10.22 17.63 -1.69
CA LEU A 9 -9.18 16.85 -1.03
C LEU A 9 -9.73 15.53 -0.48
N MET A 10 -10.90 15.57 0.16
CA MET A 10 -11.56 14.37 0.68
C MET A 10 -11.92 13.38 -0.42
N LYS A 11 -12.48 13.86 -1.54
CA LYS A 11 -12.79 13.02 -2.71
C LYS A 11 -11.53 12.45 -3.34
N ALA A 12 -10.49 13.27 -3.53
CA ALA A 12 -9.21 12.83 -4.06
C ALA A 12 -8.57 11.74 -3.18
N HIS A 13 -8.56 11.94 -1.87
CA HIS A 13 -8.10 10.95 -0.89
C HIS A 13 -8.84 9.61 -1.06
N GLY A 14 -10.18 9.63 -1.09
CA GLY A 14 -10.99 8.42 -1.26
C GLY A 14 -10.70 7.71 -2.58
N SER A 15 -10.68 8.44 -3.70
CA SER A 15 -10.45 7.89 -5.03
C SER A 15 -9.05 7.27 -5.18
N ILE A 16 -8.01 7.96 -4.70
CA ILE A 16 -6.64 7.44 -4.75
C ILE A 16 -6.53 6.16 -3.91
N MET A 17 -7.16 6.11 -2.74
CA MET A 17 -7.12 4.93 -1.88
C MET A 17 -7.82 3.72 -2.51
N ILE A 18 -8.98 3.90 -3.15
CA ILE A 18 -9.67 2.83 -3.87
C ILE A 18 -8.82 2.34 -5.05
N MET A 19 -8.31 3.26 -5.87
CA MET A 19 -7.47 2.92 -7.03
C MET A 19 -6.20 2.16 -6.62
N SER A 20 -5.53 2.63 -5.57
CA SER A 20 -4.29 2.03 -5.09
C SER A 20 -4.55 0.64 -4.51
N TRP A 21 -5.57 0.51 -3.66
CA TRP A 21 -5.75 -0.69 -2.86
C TRP A 21 -6.55 -1.76 -3.58
N ILE A 22 -7.71 -1.40 -4.15
CA ILE A 22 -8.56 -2.36 -4.86
C ILE A 22 -8.02 -2.61 -6.27
N GLY A 23 -7.50 -1.59 -6.95
CA GLY A 23 -6.95 -1.72 -8.30
C GLY A 23 -5.53 -2.27 -8.32
N LEU A 24 -4.57 -1.42 -7.97
CA LEU A 24 -3.15 -1.71 -8.19
C LEU A 24 -2.59 -2.80 -7.27
N ALA A 25 -2.90 -2.76 -5.97
CA ALA A 25 -2.40 -3.76 -5.02
C ALA A 25 -2.96 -5.16 -5.34
N SER A 26 -4.27 -5.29 -5.56
CA SER A 26 -4.88 -6.56 -6.00
C SER A 26 -4.23 -7.09 -7.27
N THR A 27 -4.02 -6.22 -8.27
CA THR A 27 -3.37 -6.61 -9.53
C THR A 27 -1.95 -7.12 -9.30
N GLY A 28 -1.15 -6.43 -8.49
CA GLY A 28 0.22 -6.86 -8.18
C GLY A 28 0.28 -8.17 -7.39
N ILE A 29 -0.69 -8.44 -6.50
CA ILE A 29 -0.79 -9.72 -5.77
C ILE A 29 -1.16 -10.87 -6.73
N ILE A 30 -2.16 -10.67 -7.58
CA ILE A 30 -2.58 -11.64 -8.61
C ILE A 30 -1.40 -11.94 -9.54
N MET A 31 -0.68 -10.91 -9.99
CA MET A 31 0.52 -11.03 -10.81
C MET A 31 1.57 -11.95 -10.13
N ALA A 32 1.92 -11.68 -8.88
CA ALA A 32 2.88 -12.49 -8.13
C ALA A 32 2.44 -13.94 -7.91
N ARG A 33 1.13 -14.19 -7.84
CA ARG A 33 0.57 -15.52 -7.60
C ARG A 33 0.53 -16.38 -8.85
N TYR A 34 0.03 -15.84 -9.96
CA TYR A 34 -0.26 -16.63 -11.16
C TYR A 34 0.82 -16.50 -12.23
N PHE A 35 1.44 -15.34 -12.38
CA PHE A 35 2.41 -15.10 -13.46
C PHE A 35 3.83 -15.53 -13.09
N ARG A 36 4.08 -15.83 -11.81
CA ARG A 36 5.37 -16.33 -11.32
C ARG A 36 5.80 -17.64 -11.99
N GLN A 37 4.85 -18.51 -12.36
CA GLN A 37 5.12 -19.82 -12.95
C GLN A 37 5.05 -19.82 -14.48
N THR A 38 4.34 -18.87 -15.09
CA THR A 38 4.09 -18.83 -16.54
C THR A 38 5.02 -17.89 -17.30
N THR A 39 5.77 -17.04 -16.60
CA THR A 39 6.59 -16.02 -17.22
C THR A 39 8.05 -16.46 -17.34
N GLU A 40 8.44 -16.87 -18.54
CA GLU A 40 9.83 -17.21 -18.88
C GLU A 40 10.65 -16.00 -19.38
N ARG A 41 9.97 -14.91 -19.76
CA ARG A 41 10.63 -13.70 -20.25
C ARG A 41 11.28 -12.92 -19.11
N ASN A 42 12.50 -12.46 -19.35
CA ASN A 42 13.24 -11.58 -18.45
C ASN A 42 13.28 -10.15 -19.01
N VAL A 43 13.21 -9.16 -18.13
CA VAL A 43 13.41 -7.75 -18.45
C VAL A 43 14.47 -7.22 -17.50
N CYS A 44 15.54 -6.63 -18.04
CA CYS A 44 16.67 -6.10 -17.27
C CYS A 44 17.29 -7.14 -16.29
N GLY A 45 17.38 -8.41 -16.70
CA GLY A 45 17.97 -9.49 -15.89
C GLY A 45 17.03 -10.07 -14.83
N GLU A 46 15.83 -9.51 -14.65
CA GLU A 46 14.82 -9.99 -13.71
C GLU A 46 13.65 -10.65 -14.43
N LYS A 47 12.97 -11.59 -13.77
CA LYS A 47 11.74 -12.17 -14.32
C LYS A 47 10.69 -11.08 -14.54
N LEU A 48 10.04 -11.06 -15.70
CA LEU A 48 9.09 -10.01 -16.08
C LEU A 48 7.97 -9.83 -15.03
N TRP A 49 7.42 -10.92 -14.47
CA TRP A 49 6.43 -10.84 -13.39
C TRP A 49 6.96 -10.10 -12.14
N PHE A 50 8.24 -10.27 -11.82
CA PHE A 50 8.87 -9.67 -10.65
C PHE A 50 9.12 -8.18 -10.87
N ALA A 51 9.55 -7.80 -12.08
CA ALA A 51 9.68 -6.40 -12.46
C ALA A 51 8.33 -5.65 -12.38
N PHE A 52 7.27 -6.22 -12.95
CA PHE A 52 5.92 -5.64 -12.91
C PHE A 52 5.34 -5.60 -11.49
N HIS A 53 5.48 -6.69 -10.72
CA HIS A 53 5.03 -6.72 -9.33
C HIS A 53 5.71 -5.62 -8.51
N ARG A 54 7.04 -5.47 -8.62
CA ARG A 54 7.80 -4.43 -7.92
C ARG A 54 7.33 -3.04 -8.33
N PHE A 55 7.16 -2.79 -9.63
CA PHE A 55 6.66 -1.51 -10.13
C PHE A 55 5.27 -1.16 -9.55
N LEU A 56 4.32 -2.09 -9.61
CA LEU A 56 2.97 -1.89 -9.09
C LEU A 56 2.97 -1.65 -7.59
N MET A 57 3.74 -2.43 -6.81
CA MET A 57 3.81 -2.28 -5.35
C MET A 57 4.48 -0.96 -4.94
N THR A 58 5.52 -0.51 -5.64
CA THR A 58 6.12 0.81 -5.40
C THR A 58 5.12 1.94 -5.69
N LEU A 59 4.34 1.81 -6.76
CA LEU A 59 3.30 2.79 -7.09
C LEU A 59 2.19 2.82 -6.02
N VAL A 60 1.77 1.65 -5.51
CA VAL A 60 0.80 1.55 -4.40
C VAL A 60 1.30 2.30 -3.17
N VAL A 61 2.55 2.08 -2.75
CA VAL A 61 3.15 2.75 -1.58
C VAL A 61 3.12 4.26 -1.76
N PHE A 62 3.55 4.75 -2.93
CA PHE A 62 3.55 6.18 -3.23
C PHE A 62 2.15 6.78 -3.15
N LEU A 63 1.16 6.14 -3.79
CA LEU A 63 -0.21 6.65 -3.82
C LEU A 63 -0.90 6.58 -2.45
N VAL A 64 -0.62 5.55 -1.65
CA VAL A 64 -1.12 5.45 -0.26
C VAL A 64 -0.55 6.57 0.60
N LEU A 65 0.75 6.86 0.49
CA LEU A 65 1.37 7.98 1.20
C LEU A 65 0.82 9.34 0.74
N LEU A 66 0.60 9.51 -0.57
CA LEU A 66 0.00 10.73 -1.12
C LEU A 66 -1.43 10.93 -0.61
N ALA A 67 -2.25 9.89 -0.62
CA ALA A 67 -3.60 9.95 -0.07
C ALA A 67 -3.59 10.23 1.43
N PHE A 68 -2.66 9.62 2.18
CA PHE A 68 -2.48 9.90 3.60
C PHE A 68 -2.07 11.36 3.85
N LEU A 69 -1.21 11.93 3.02
CA LEU A 69 -0.87 13.35 3.08
C LEU A 69 -2.10 14.25 2.85
N PHE A 70 -2.97 13.92 1.89
CA PHE A 70 -4.18 14.72 1.62
C PHE A 70 -5.11 14.79 2.83
N ILE A 71 -5.28 13.69 3.57
CA ILE A 71 -6.13 13.69 4.76
C ILE A 71 -5.47 14.42 5.94
N LEU A 72 -4.13 14.35 6.08
CA LEU A 72 -3.41 15.14 7.08
C LEU A 72 -3.52 16.65 6.83
N VAL A 73 -3.43 17.08 5.57
CA VAL A 73 -3.62 18.47 5.18
C VAL A 73 -5.06 18.91 5.45
N LEU A 74 -6.05 18.09 5.06
CA LEU A 74 -7.46 18.37 5.29
C LEU A 74 -7.77 18.55 6.79
N LEU A 75 -7.20 17.71 7.64
CA LEU A 75 -7.39 17.76 9.09
C LEU A 75 -6.41 18.73 9.79
N LYS A 76 -5.57 19.45 9.04
CA LYS A 76 -4.55 20.37 9.59
C LYS A 76 -3.66 19.70 10.66
N GLY A 77 -3.35 18.42 10.46
CA GLY A 77 -2.57 17.61 11.42
C GLY A 77 -3.32 17.21 12.69
N THR A 78 -4.61 17.52 12.82
CA THR A 78 -5.43 17.06 13.95
C THR A 78 -5.88 15.61 13.75
N TRP A 79 -6.09 14.90 14.86
CA TRP A 79 -6.61 13.54 14.84
C TRP A 79 -8.13 13.52 14.94
N VAL A 80 -8.75 12.45 14.43
CA VAL A 80 -10.19 12.20 14.62
C VAL A 80 -10.47 11.97 16.10
N ASP A 81 -11.43 12.70 16.65
CA ASP A 81 -11.84 12.57 18.05
C ASP A 81 -13.10 11.70 18.20
N TRP A 82 -13.05 10.73 19.12
CA TRP A 82 -14.13 9.77 19.34
C TRP A 82 -15.43 10.43 19.81
N MET A 83 -15.35 11.40 20.73
CA MET A 83 -16.51 12.03 21.37
C MET A 83 -17.27 12.93 20.40
N THR A 84 -16.54 13.61 19.52
CA THR A 84 -17.09 14.61 18.59
C THR A 84 -17.48 14.05 17.24
N GLN A 85 -16.74 13.06 16.71
CA GLN A 85 -16.93 12.52 15.36
C GLN A 85 -17.51 11.10 15.38
N GLY A 86 -17.51 10.45 16.54
CA GLY A 86 -18.09 9.14 16.74
C GLY A 86 -17.18 7.96 16.38
N PRO A 87 -17.67 6.74 16.58
CA PRO A 87 -16.85 5.53 16.57
C PRO A 87 -16.32 5.13 15.20
N ARG A 88 -17.10 5.36 14.14
CA ARG A 88 -16.77 4.95 12.77
C ARG A 88 -15.56 5.67 12.19
N PRO A 89 -15.51 7.01 12.13
CA PRO A 89 -14.33 7.71 11.60
C PRO A 89 -13.08 7.48 12.45
N PHE A 90 -13.25 7.28 13.77
CA PHE A 90 -12.14 6.97 14.67
C PHE A 90 -11.55 5.57 14.41
N ALA A 91 -12.39 4.53 14.31
CA ALA A 91 -11.92 3.20 13.95
C ALA A 91 -11.27 3.18 12.56
N HIS A 92 -11.83 3.93 11.62
CA HIS A 92 -11.28 4.08 10.28
C HIS A 92 -9.89 4.73 10.27
N SER A 93 -9.66 5.78 11.07
CA SER A 93 -8.36 6.44 11.16
C SER A 93 -7.29 5.54 11.75
N ILE A 94 -7.62 4.76 12.80
CA ILE A 94 -6.72 3.76 13.39
C ILE A 94 -6.38 2.68 12.36
N MET A 95 -7.38 2.10 11.70
CA MET A 95 -7.18 1.05 10.70
C MET A 95 -6.23 1.53 9.59
N ARG A 96 -6.40 2.78 9.12
CA ARG A 96 -5.55 3.36 8.08
C ARG A 96 -4.11 3.59 8.52
N ILE A 97 -3.84 3.92 9.78
CA ILE A 97 -2.46 3.95 10.29
C ILE A 97 -1.80 2.60 10.11
N PHE A 98 -2.45 1.51 10.55
CA PHE A 98 -1.89 0.17 10.42
C PHE A 98 -1.64 -0.19 8.95
N ILE A 99 -2.58 0.16 8.06
CA ILE A 99 -2.42 -0.06 6.62
C ILE A 99 -1.22 0.71 6.07
N VAL A 100 -1.03 1.98 6.44
CA VAL A 100 0.12 2.78 6.00
C VAL A 100 1.42 2.16 6.52
N ILE A 101 1.49 1.79 7.80
CA ILE A 101 2.67 1.14 8.41
C ILE A 101 3.02 -0.15 7.67
N PHE A 102 2.07 -1.07 7.51
CA PHE A 102 2.32 -2.34 6.84
C PHE A 102 2.68 -2.15 5.37
N THR A 103 1.99 -1.25 4.67
CA THR A 103 2.29 -0.92 3.26
C THR A 103 3.72 -0.42 3.10
N VAL A 104 4.23 0.37 4.04
CA VAL A 104 5.61 0.89 4.02
C VAL A 104 6.64 -0.17 4.42
N ILE A 105 6.34 -1.00 5.42
CA ILE A 105 7.26 -2.06 5.88
C ILE A 105 7.48 -3.14 4.80
N GLN A 106 6.45 -3.47 4.02
CA GLN A 106 6.53 -4.54 3.00
C GLN A 106 7.67 -4.35 1.97
N PRO A 107 7.84 -3.18 1.32
CA PRO A 107 9.00 -2.88 0.49
C PRO A 107 10.34 -2.99 1.22
N PHE A 108 10.44 -2.53 2.46
CA PHE A 108 11.69 -2.66 3.23
C PHE A 108 12.05 -4.12 3.45
N MET A 109 11.08 -4.96 3.84
CA MET A 109 11.29 -6.41 3.94
C MET A 109 11.70 -7.02 2.60
N ALA A 110 11.16 -6.53 1.49
CA ALA A 110 11.52 -6.97 0.15
C ALA A 110 12.98 -6.62 -0.23
N LEU A 111 13.52 -5.49 0.24
CA LEU A 111 14.92 -5.11 0.04
C LEU A 111 15.89 -6.03 0.80
N TYR A 112 15.52 -6.45 2.01
CA TYR A 112 16.29 -7.40 2.82
C TYR A 112 16.00 -8.87 2.47
N ARG A 113 15.41 -9.14 1.30
CA ARG A 113 15.09 -10.50 0.86
C ARG A 113 16.36 -11.35 0.78
N CYS A 114 16.41 -12.41 1.58
CA CYS A 114 17.51 -13.37 1.59
C CYS A 114 17.61 -14.18 0.28
N HIS A 115 18.80 -14.73 0.00
CA HIS A 115 19.04 -15.66 -1.12
C HIS A 115 18.09 -16.88 -1.06
N PRO A 116 17.72 -17.50 -2.20
CA PRO A 116 16.95 -18.76 -2.25
C PRO A 116 17.34 -19.83 -1.23
N ASP A 117 18.62 -20.01 -0.98
CA ASP A 117 19.15 -21.09 -0.15
C ASP A 117 19.48 -20.67 1.29
N ALA A 118 19.08 -19.46 1.69
CA ALA A 118 19.38 -18.95 3.03
C ALA A 118 18.49 -19.60 4.11
N GLN A 119 19.10 -20.01 5.22
CA GLN A 119 18.44 -20.66 6.36
C GLN A 119 17.21 -19.90 6.92
N TYR A 120 17.25 -18.57 6.92
CA TYR A 120 16.18 -17.72 7.48
C TYR A 120 15.16 -17.24 6.43
N ARG A 121 15.18 -17.77 5.20
CA ARG A 121 14.23 -17.40 4.14
C ARG A 121 12.77 -17.68 4.51
N PHE A 122 12.52 -18.64 5.41
CA PHE A 122 11.16 -18.92 5.90
C PHE A 122 10.53 -17.71 6.62
N ILE A 123 11.34 -16.91 7.33
CA ILE A 123 10.89 -15.69 8.02
C ILE A 123 10.40 -14.68 7.00
N TYR A 124 11.22 -14.39 5.98
CA TYR A 124 10.84 -13.53 4.86
C TYR A 124 9.56 -14.02 4.17
N ASN A 125 9.48 -15.32 3.88
CA ASN A 125 8.32 -15.90 3.22
C ASN A 125 7.04 -15.80 4.06
N TYR A 126 7.14 -15.80 5.39
CA TYR A 126 5.98 -15.64 6.26
C TYR A 126 5.50 -14.18 6.26
N PHE A 127 6.38 -13.23 6.58
CA PHE A 127 6.03 -11.82 6.74
C PHE A 127 5.77 -11.06 5.44
N HIS A 128 6.40 -11.46 4.32
CA HIS A 128 6.19 -10.78 3.04
C HIS A 128 5.02 -11.35 2.23
N ARG A 129 4.60 -12.59 2.52
CA ARG A 129 3.53 -13.26 1.77
C ARG A 129 2.14 -13.07 2.39
N PHE A 130 2.07 -13.01 3.72
CA PHE A 130 0.85 -12.72 4.46
C PHE A 130 0.66 -11.21 4.60
#